data_AF-A0A183M7K7-F1
#
_entry.id   AF-A0A183M7K7-F1
#
_cell.length_a   1.000
_cell.length_b   1.000
_cell.length_c   1.000
_cell.angle_alpha   90.00
_cell.angle_beta   90.00
_cell.angle_gamma   90.00
#
_symmetry.space_group_name_H-M   'P 1'
#
loop_
_entity.id
_entity.type
_entity.pdbx_description
1 polymer ?
#
loop_
_entity_poly.entity_id
_entity_poly.type
_entity_poly.pdbx_seq_one_letter_code
_entity_poly.pdbx_strand_id
1 'polypeptide(L)'
;SSQRWTQLDHIAISHRWRGSIEDCRLFWSTCLDSDHALVRARICLRLTGRREDAASKPLRGLLNDSQAKSIFQEQLRKQLGSHLCDAHPEAPWNDMRKAVETAVISASTVTHARKLIPPGSEHNEERSQLKRKLTRSLRNDREQWWVAKAREMEKAAAIGNSRQLFRLVEETAIRKPTVNETLRENGHIIHSQSRRLDRWAEHFRDQFN
;
A
#
# COMPACT_ATOMS: atom_id res chain seq x y z
N SER A 1 32.85 4.06 18.15
CA SER A 1 31.68 3.89 19.03
C SER A 1 31.01 2.57 18.69
N SER A 2 30.92 1.63 19.63
CA SER A 2 30.24 0.35 19.43
C SER A 2 28.73 0.57 19.53
N GLN A 3 28.00 0.49 18.40
CA GLN A 3 26.54 0.50 18.41
C GLN A 3 26.05 -0.79 19.12
N ARG A 4 25.28 -0.61 20.20
CA ARG A 4 24.57 -1.70 20.87
C ARG A 4 23.27 -1.95 20.12
N TRP A 5 23.15 -3.09 19.46
CA TRP A 5 21.94 -3.49 18.74
C TRP A 5 20.97 -4.16 19.70
N THR A 6 19.69 -3.79 19.63
CA THR A 6 18.61 -4.49 20.35
C THR A 6 17.72 -5.19 19.33
N GLN A 7 17.42 -6.46 19.56
CA GLN A 7 16.48 -7.22 18.72
C GLN A 7 15.06 -6.85 19.16
N LEU A 8 14.39 -6.01 18.38
CA LEU A 8 13.03 -5.53 18.68
C LEU A 8 11.97 -6.21 17.82
N ASP A 9 12.34 -6.61 16.60
CA ASP A 9 11.41 -7.16 15.61
C ASP A 9 11.37 -8.69 15.66
N HIS A 10 10.16 -9.25 15.73
CA HIS A 10 9.92 -10.69 15.89
C HIS A 10 8.76 -11.17 15.02
N ILE A 11 8.85 -12.40 14.52
CA ILE A 11 7.75 -13.10 13.85
C ILE A 11 7.26 -14.18 14.81
N ALA A 12 6.09 -13.98 15.42
CA ALA A 12 5.48 -14.96 16.31
C ALA A 12 4.70 -16.02 15.50
N ILE A 13 4.96 -17.29 15.77
CA ILE A 13 4.29 -18.43 15.13
C ILE A 13 3.85 -19.39 16.24
N SER A 14 2.62 -19.91 16.14
CA SER A 14 2.13 -20.90 17.11
C SER A 14 3.03 -22.14 17.13
N HIS A 15 3.26 -22.68 18.33
CA HIS A 15 4.14 -23.83 18.56
C HIS A 15 3.79 -25.07 17.70
N ARG A 16 2.50 -25.21 17.33
CA ARG A 16 2.01 -26.24 16.42
C ARG A 16 2.70 -26.20 15.05
N TRP A 17 3.08 -25.02 14.58
CA TRP A 17 3.65 -24.79 13.25
C TRP A 17 5.17 -24.57 13.27
N ARG A 18 5.84 -24.84 14.39
CA ARG A 18 7.30 -24.65 14.50
C ARG A 18 8.09 -25.45 13.45
N GLY A 19 7.60 -26.64 13.10
CA GLY A 19 8.19 -27.49 12.06
C GLY A 19 7.91 -27.04 10.63
N SER A 20 7.03 -26.05 10.44
CA SER A 20 6.71 -25.46 9.14
C SER A 20 7.67 -24.32 8.76
N ILE A 21 8.49 -23.85 9.68
CA ILE A 21 9.45 -22.76 9.44
C ILE A 21 10.68 -23.33 8.74
N GLU A 22 10.95 -22.89 7.51
CA GLU A 22 12.11 -23.33 6.74
C GLU A 22 13.36 -22.47 7.02
N ASP A 23 13.18 -21.16 7.20
CA ASP A 23 14.29 -20.19 7.29
C ASP A 23 13.81 -18.91 7.99
N CYS A 24 14.63 -18.29 8.82
CA CYS A 24 14.35 -16.99 9.44
C CYS A 24 15.63 -16.14 9.39
N ARG A 25 15.56 -14.96 8.76
CA ARG A 25 16.73 -14.09 8.57
C ARG A 25 16.40 -12.62 8.77
N LEU A 26 17.40 -11.90 9.27
CA LEU A 26 17.42 -10.45 9.37
C LEU A 26 18.13 -9.86 8.14
N PHE A 27 17.50 -8.88 7.50
CA PHE A 27 18.05 -8.20 6.34
C PHE A 27 18.26 -6.71 6.64
N TRP A 28 19.52 -6.35 6.87
CA TRP A 28 19.98 -4.97 7.01
C TRP A 28 20.26 -4.36 5.64
N SER A 29 19.23 -4.10 4.81
CA SER A 29 19.42 -3.44 3.50
C SER A 29 18.11 -3.01 2.83
N THR A 30 17.23 -2.33 3.55
CA THR A 30 16.08 -1.65 2.93
C THR A 30 16.33 -0.14 2.92
N CYS A 31 16.23 0.44 1.73
CA CYS A 31 16.49 1.85 1.39
C CYS A 31 15.45 2.85 1.96
N LEU A 32 14.81 2.50 3.08
CA LEU A 32 13.69 3.24 3.66
C LEU A 32 14.09 4.17 4.81
N ASP A 33 15.39 4.37 5.04
CA ASP A 33 15.90 5.26 6.11
C ASP A 33 15.35 4.88 7.50
N SER A 34 15.12 3.58 7.71
CA SER A 34 14.71 3.01 8.99
C SER A 34 15.91 2.37 9.67
N ASP A 35 16.02 2.57 10.97
CA ASP A 35 16.99 1.95 11.87
C ASP A 35 16.62 0.49 12.21
N HIS A 36 15.48 0.00 11.73
CA HIS A 36 15.02 -1.38 11.91
C HIS A 36 15.49 -2.33 10.80
N ALA A 37 15.81 -3.57 11.19
CA ALA A 37 16.13 -4.65 10.26
C ALA A 37 14.85 -5.33 9.76
N LEU A 38 14.80 -5.65 8.46
CA LEU A 38 13.69 -6.44 7.93
C LEU A 38 13.81 -7.90 8.41
N VAL A 39 12.84 -8.38 9.18
CA VAL A 39 12.73 -9.79 9.57
C VAL A 39 11.95 -10.56 8.50
N ARG A 40 12.50 -11.67 8.01
CA ARG A 40 11.83 -12.53 7.02
C ARG A 40 11.86 -13.99 7.47
N ALA A 41 10.69 -14.59 7.60
CA ALA A 41 10.52 -16.04 7.77
C ALA A 41 10.02 -16.68 6.47
N ARG A 42 10.57 -17.83 6.09
CA ARG A 42 10.01 -18.73 5.08
C ARG A 42 9.24 -19.83 5.81
N ILE A 43 7.98 -20.03 5.43
CA ILE A 43 7.08 -20.99 6.07
C ILE A 43 6.46 -21.87 4.99
N CYS A 44 6.56 -23.19 5.15
CA CYS A 44 5.93 -24.19 4.30
C CYS A 44 4.61 -24.66 4.93
N LEU A 45 3.49 -24.25 4.35
CA LEU A 45 2.15 -24.64 4.78
C LEU A 45 1.36 -25.24 3.62
N ARG A 46 0.69 -26.36 3.87
CA ARG A 46 -0.34 -26.88 2.98
C ARG A 46 -1.68 -26.30 3.42
N LEU A 47 -2.05 -25.16 2.84
CA LEU A 47 -3.35 -24.55 3.08
C LEU A 47 -4.38 -25.22 2.17
N THR A 48 -5.37 -25.90 2.76
CA THR A 48 -6.59 -26.26 2.04
C THR A 48 -7.39 -24.96 1.84
N GLY A 49 -7.61 -24.59 0.57
CA GLY A 49 -8.31 -23.36 0.23
C GLY A 49 -9.71 -23.33 0.86
N ARG A 50 -10.03 -22.26 1.59
CA ARG A 50 -11.41 -21.94 1.92
C ARG A 50 -12.13 -21.73 0.60
N ARG A 51 -13.16 -22.52 0.30
CA ARG A 51 -14.08 -22.19 -0.80
C ARG A 51 -14.62 -20.80 -0.49
N GLU A 52 -14.33 -19.85 -1.37
CA GLU A 52 -15.01 -18.56 -1.35
C GLU A 52 -16.51 -18.86 -1.39
N ASP A 53 -17.24 -18.38 -0.38
CA ASP A 53 -18.69 -18.25 -0.52
C ASP A 53 -18.86 -17.34 -1.74
N ALA A 54 -19.30 -17.91 -2.87
CA ALA A 54 -19.36 -17.23 -4.15
C ALA A 54 -19.93 -15.83 -3.93
N ALA A 55 -19.14 -14.80 -4.26
CA ALA A 55 -19.55 -13.41 -4.12
C ALA A 55 -21.00 -13.29 -4.60
N SER A 56 -21.89 -12.82 -3.73
CA SER A 56 -23.29 -12.63 -4.08
C SER A 56 -23.30 -11.85 -5.38
N LYS A 57 -23.80 -12.50 -6.44
CA LYS A 57 -23.75 -11.94 -7.80
C LYS A 57 -24.28 -10.52 -7.72
N PRO A 58 -23.63 -9.51 -8.34
CA PRO A 58 -24.26 -8.21 -8.49
C PRO A 58 -25.63 -8.46 -9.11
N LEU A 59 -26.66 -7.81 -8.58
CA LEU A 59 -28.08 -8.02 -8.89
C LEU A 59 -28.38 -7.87 -10.38
N ARG A 60 -28.02 -8.90 -11.17
CA ARG A 60 -28.21 -8.98 -12.62
C ARG A 60 -29.70 -9.04 -12.96
N GLY A 61 -30.54 -9.46 -12.00
CA GLY A 61 -32.00 -9.45 -12.13
C GLY A 61 -32.61 -8.04 -12.18
N LEU A 62 -32.05 -7.07 -11.44
CA LEU A 62 -32.59 -5.70 -11.38
C LEU A 62 -32.30 -4.88 -12.65
N LEU A 63 -31.32 -5.28 -13.46
CA LEU A 63 -30.97 -4.62 -14.73
C LEU A 63 -31.63 -5.27 -15.96
N ASN A 64 -32.51 -6.25 -15.78
CA ASN A 64 -33.30 -6.81 -16.88
C ASN A 64 -34.66 -6.13 -17.05
N ASP A 65 -35.04 -5.23 -16.13
CA ASP A 65 -36.23 -4.40 -16.28
C ASP A 65 -35.94 -3.27 -17.29
N SER A 66 -36.73 -3.24 -18.36
CA SER A 66 -36.64 -2.28 -19.46
C SER A 66 -36.84 -0.85 -18.96
N GLN A 67 -37.72 -0.68 -17.95
CA GLN A 67 -38.05 0.63 -17.40
C GLN A 67 -36.89 1.18 -16.55
N ALA A 68 -36.29 0.35 -15.71
CA ALA A 68 -35.11 0.72 -14.92
C ALA A 68 -33.90 1.09 -15.81
N LYS A 69 -33.72 0.38 -16.93
CA LYS A 69 -32.69 0.72 -17.93
C LYS A 69 -32.91 2.09 -18.57
N SER A 70 -34.14 2.38 -18.99
CA SER A 70 -34.49 3.66 -19.61
C SER A 70 -34.29 4.83 -18.63
N ILE A 71 -34.74 4.71 -17.38
CA ILE A 71 -34.58 5.75 -16.36
C ILE A 71 -33.09 6.02 -16.07
N PHE A 72 -32.29 4.96 -15.96
CA PHE A 72 -30.85 5.08 -15.73
C PHE A 72 -30.13 5.74 -16.91
N GLN A 73 -30.49 5.36 -18.14
CA GLN A 73 -29.95 5.97 -19.36
C GLN A 73 -30.34 7.44 -19.50
N GLU A 74 -31.58 7.79 -19.19
CA GLU A 74 -32.09 9.16 -19.20
C GLU A 74 -31.32 10.02 -18.17
N GLN A 75 -31.13 9.52 -16.95
CA GLN A 75 -30.37 10.20 -15.90
C GLN A 75 -28.89 10.38 -16.27
N LEU A 76 -28.25 9.35 -16.83
CA LEU A 76 -26.88 9.42 -17.34
C LEU A 76 -26.76 10.48 -18.42
N ARG A 77 -27.70 10.51 -19.38
CA ARG A 77 -27.69 11.46 -20.49
C ARG A 77 -27.93 12.89 -20.01
N LYS A 78 -28.75 13.09 -18.98
CA LYS A 78 -28.98 14.38 -18.32
C LYS A 78 -27.75 14.88 -17.55
N GLN A 79 -27.01 13.97 -16.90
CA GLN A 79 -25.79 14.28 -16.14
C GLN A 79 -24.57 14.53 -17.05
N LEU A 80 -24.44 13.79 -18.16
CA LEU A 80 -23.35 13.96 -19.12
C LEU A 80 -23.61 15.05 -20.17
N GLY A 81 -24.88 15.34 -20.47
CA GLY A 81 -25.27 16.28 -21.53
C GLY A 81 -24.87 17.74 -21.26
N SER A 82 -24.52 18.11 -20.04
CA SER A 82 -24.11 19.47 -19.69
C SER A 82 -22.61 19.76 -19.87
N HIS A 83 -21.79 18.78 -20.30
CA HIS A 83 -20.33 18.92 -20.31
C HIS A 83 -19.61 18.59 -21.63
N LEU A 84 -20.33 18.49 -22.75
CA LEU A 84 -19.70 18.21 -24.04
C LEU A 84 -19.83 19.40 -25.01
N CYS A 85 -18.97 20.39 -24.81
CA CYS A 85 -18.46 21.19 -25.92
C CYS A 85 -17.10 20.61 -26.36
N ASP A 86 -17.06 20.10 -27.59
CA ASP A 86 -15.94 20.13 -28.54
C ASP A 86 -14.60 19.42 -28.30
N ALA A 87 -14.53 18.39 -27.44
CA ALA A 87 -13.44 17.42 -27.57
C ALA A 87 -13.93 15.99 -27.34
N HIS A 88 -13.66 15.11 -28.30
CA HIS A 88 -13.99 13.69 -28.28
C HIS A 88 -13.52 13.06 -26.95
N PRO A 89 -14.42 12.54 -26.09
CA PRO A 89 -14.08 12.01 -24.77
C PRO A 89 -13.15 10.79 -24.80
N GLU A 90 -12.92 10.21 -25.98
CA GLU A 90 -11.95 9.13 -26.17
C GLU A 90 -10.50 9.60 -26.22
N ALA A 91 -10.23 10.86 -26.55
CA ALA A 91 -8.85 11.36 -26.54
C ALA A 91 -8.29 11.43 -25.10
N PRO A 92 -8.98 12.06 -24.11
CA PRO A 92 -8.54 12.04 -22.72
C PRO A 92 -8.47 10.62 -22.14
N TRP A 93 -9.39 9.74 -22.53
CA TRP A 93 -9.44 8.36 -22.05
C TRP A 93 -8.29 7.50 -22.61
N ASN A 94 -7.96 7.67 -23.89
CA ASN A 94 -6.81 7.01 -24.50
C ASN A 94 -5.48 7.54 -23.98
N ASP A 95 -5.39 8.83 -23.64
CA ASP A 95 -4.19 9.38 -23.01
C ASP A 95 -4.02 8.85 -21.59
N MET A 96 -5.10 8.75 -20.79
CA MET A 96 -5.07 8.07 -19.50
C MET A 96 -4.70 6.59 -19.63
N ARG A 97 -5.28 5.87 -20.60
CA ARG A 97 -4.97 4.46 -20.86
C ARG A 97 -3.50 4.29 -21.24
N LYS A 98 -2.98 5.10 -22.16
CA LYS A 98 -1.56 5.09 -22.56
C LYS A 98 -0.65 5.45 -21.39
N ALA A 99 -1.01 6.41 -20.54
CA ALA A 99 -0.22 6.76 -19.37
C ALA A 99 -0.15 5.60 -18.37
N VAL A 100 -1.29 4.94 -18.12
CA VAL A 100 -1.37 3.76 -17.25
C VAL A 100 -0.62 2.58 -17.85
N GLU A 101 -0.79 2.27 -19.13
CA GLU A 101 -0.06 1.22 -19.84
C GLU A 101 1.44 1.49 -19.82
N THR A 102 1.86 2.73 -20.07
CA THR A 102 3.28 3.13 -20.02
C THR A 102 3.86 2.99 -18.60
N ALA A 103 3.11 3.39 -17.58
CA ALA A 103 3.51 3.25 -16.18
C ALA A 103 3.55 1.78 -15.73
N VAL A 104 2.61 0.96 -16.20
CA VAL A 104 2.58 -0.48 -15.95
C VAL A 104 3.72 -1.19 -16.70
N ILE A 105 4.04 -0.78 -17.93
CA ILE A 105 5.17 -1.32 -18.70
C ILE A 105 6.51 -0.90 -18.05
N SER A 106 6.67 0.34 -17.60
CA SER A 106 7.90 0.77 -16.91
C SER A 106 8.07 0.10 -15.54
N ALA A 107 6.99 -0.08 -14.78
CA ALA A 107 7.02 -0.80 -13.51
C ALA A 107 7.18 -2.32 -13.68
N SER A 108 6.53 -2.90 -14.70
CA SER A 108 6.61 -4.33 -14.99
C SER A 108 7.96 -4.71 -15.59
N THR A 109 8.53 -3.97 -16.54
CA THR A 109 9.85 -4.28 -17.14
C THR A 109 10.96 -4.40 -16.08
N VAL A 110 11.00 -3.49 -15.10
CA VAL A 110 12.04 -3.51 -14.05
C VAL A 110 11.80 -4.61 -13.01
N THR A 111 10.54 -4.95 -12.72
CA THR A 111 10.20 -6.04 -11.78
C THR A 111 10.26 -7.43 -12.44
N HIS A 112 9.89 -7.55 -13.71
CA HIS A 112 10.05 -8.77 -14.53
C HIS A 112 11.52 -9.05 -14.82
N ALA A 113 12.30 -8.05 -15.25
CA ALA A 113 13.74 -8.23 -15.50
C ALA A 113 14.47 -8.76 -14.26
N ARG A 114 14.03 -8.35 -13.06
CA ARG A 114 14.58 -8.85 -11.79
C ARG A 114 14.16 -10.28 -11.45
N LYS A 115 12.99 -10.73 -11.91
CA LYS A 115 12.47 -12.10 -11.76
C LYS A 115 13.07 -13.06 -12.79
N LEU A 116 13.52 -12.54 -13.94
CA LEU A 116 14.14 -13.32 -15.01
C LEU A 116 15.62 -13.63 -14.77
N ILE A 117 16.26 -12.99 -13.78
CA ILE A 117 17.66 -13.26 -13.44
C ILE A 117 17.75 -14.58 -12.64
N PRO A 118 18.54 -15.57 -13.10
CA PRO A 118 18.70 -16.84 -12.43
C PRO A 118 19.22 -16.71 -10.99
N PRO A 119 18.87 -17.64 -10.09
CA PRO A 119 19.48 -17.71 -8.77
C PRO A 119 20.94 -18.18 -8.88
N GLY A 120 21.89 -17.29 -8.53
CA GLY A 120 23.32 -17.61 -8.48
C GLY A 120 24.13 -16.40 -8.03
N SER A 121 25.30 -16.61 -7.41
CA SER A 121 26.17 -15.51 -6.98
C SER A 121 26.76 -14.73 -8.15
N GLU A 122 26.91 -15.37 -9.31
CA GLU A 122 27.37 -14.77 -10.57
C GLU A 122 26.46 -13.64 -11.07
N HIS A 123 25.15 -13.74 -10.82
CA HIS A 123 24.17 -12.73 -11.22
C HIS A 123 23.86 -11.70 -10.13
N ASN A 124 24.63 -11.67 -9.03
CA ASN A 124 24.39 -10.70 -7.96
C ASN A 124 24.65 -9.26 -8.41
N GLU A 125 25.69 -9.03 -9.22
CA GLU A 125 26.03 -7.68 -9.68
C GLU A 125 24.94 -7.11 -10.60
N GLU A 126 24.41 -7.92 -11.52
CA GLU A 126 23.28 -7.54 -12.40
C GLU A 126 22.02 -7.17 -11.59
N ARG A 127 21.68 -7.99 -10.58
CA ARG A 127 20.56 -7.69 -9.66
C ARG A 127 20.80 -6.43 -8.85
N SER A 128 22.04 -6.18 -8.44
CA SER A 128 22.45 -5.00 -7.68
C SER A 128 22.36 -3.74 -8.54
N GLN A 129 22.85 -3.78 -9.77
CA GLN A 129 22.76 -2.68 -10.72
C GLN A 129 21.31 -2.33 -11.05
N LEU A 130 20.46 -3.35 -11.29
CA LEU A 130 19.03 -3.13 -11.53
C LEU A 130 18.34 -2.53 -10.29
N LYS A 131 18.69 -3.00 -9.07
CA LYS A 131 18.22 -2.39 -7.81
C LYS A 131 18.59 -0.91 -7.72
N ARG A 132 19.85 -0.57 -8.02
CA ARG A 132 20.35 0.81 -7.98
C ARG A 132 19.62 1.70 -8.98
N LYS A 133 19.44 1.23 -10.22
CA LYS A 133 18.68 1.95 -11.27
C LYS A 133 17.24 2.21 -10.84
N LEU A 134 16.53 1.17 -10.36
CA LEU A 134 15.17 1.30 -9.86
C LEU A 134 15.07 2.30 -8.70
N THR A 135 15.96 2.16 -7.72
CA THR A 135 15.99 3.05 -6.54
C THR A 135 16.25 4.49 -6.95
N ARG A 136 17.12 4.72 -7.93
CA ARG A 136 17.38 6.07 -8.48
C ARG A 136 16.16 6.63 -9.20
N SER A 137 15.48 5.84 -10.05
CA SER A 137 14.26 6.28 -10.73
C SER A 137 13.18 6.67 -9.73
N LEU A 138 12.91 5.83 -8.73
CA LEU A 138 11.91 6.11 -7.70
C LEU A 138 12.23 7.37 -6.89
N ARG A 139 13.51 7.64 -6.63
CA ARG A 139 13.95 8.88 -5.98
C ARG A 139 13.68 10.09 -6.85
N ASN A 140 14.01 10.00 -8.15
CA ASN A 140 13.75 11.07 -9.11
C ASN A 140 12.24 11.34 -9.24
N ASP A 141 11.42 10.30 -9.35
CA ASP A 141 9.96 10.43 -9.46
C ASP A 141 9.37 11.10 -8.20
N ARG A 142 9.85 10.69 -7.01
CA ARG A 142 9.49 11.32 -5.73
C ARG A 142 9.90 12.80 -5.71
N GLU A 143 11.12 13.12 -6.13
CA GLU A 143 11.63 14.49 -6.16
C GLU A 143 10.81 15.36 -7.13
N GLN A 144 10.52 14.86 -8.33
CA GLN A 144 9.66 15.56 -9.29
C GLN A 144 8.27 15.82 -8.73
N TRP A 145 7.68 14.86 -8.03
CA TRP A 145 6.40 15.04 -7.36
C TRP A 145 6.46 16.14 -6.29
N TRP A 146 7.52 16.17 -5.46
CA TRP A 146 7.71 17.22 -4.45
C TRP A 146 7.90 18.61 -5.08
N VAL A 147 8.68 18.70 -6.16
CA VAL A 147 8.87 19.95 -6.90
C VAL A 147 7.54 20.44 -7.49
N ALA A 148 6.74 19.55 -8.06
CA ALA A 148 5.41 19.89 -8.59
C ALA A 148 4.48 20.39 -7.47
N LYS A 149 4.42 19.68 -6.34
CA LYS A 149 3.63 20.09 -5.17
C LYS A 149 4.07 21.44 -4.61
N ALA A 150 5.38 21.68 -4.48
CA ALA A 150 5.90 22.97 -4.03
C ALA A 150 5.46 24.13 -4.96
N ARG A 151 5.51 23.91 -6.29
CA ARG A 151 5.03 24.89 -7.27
C ARG A 151 3.52 25.15 -7.16
N GLU A 152 2.71 24.13 -6.88
CA GLU A 152 1.28 24.32 -6.63
C GLU A 152 1.02 25.16 -5.37
N MET A 153 1.76 24.89 -4.30
CA MET A 153 1.68 25.65 -3.04
C MET A 153 2.09 27.11 -3.24
N GLU A 154 3.19 27.36 -3.96
CA GLU A 154 3.66 28.71 -4.28
C GLU A 154 2.62 29.51 -5.07
N LYS A 155 1.99 28.90 -6.09
CA LYS A 155 0.90 29.53 -6.85
C LYS A 155 -0.32 29.85 -5.97
N ALA A 156 -0.72 28.92 -5.11
CA ALA A 156 -1.84 29.14 -4.20
C ALA A 156 -1.55 30.29 -3.21
N ALA A 157 -0.32 30.36 -2.70
CA ALA A 157 0.12 31.44 -1.83
C ALA A 157 0.16 32.79 -2.55
N ALA A 158 0.68 32.85 -3.77
CA ALA A 158 0.78 34.07 -4.56
C ALA A 158 -0.59 34.69 -4.89
N ILE A 159 -1.61 33.85 -5.08
CA ILE A 159 -3.00 34.30 -5.36
C ILE A 159 -3.76 34.59 -4.05
N GLY A 160 -3.17 34.35 -2.88
CA GLY A 160 -3.83 34.51 -1.58
C GLY A 160 -4.89 33.44 -1.28
N ASN A 161 -4.88 32.31 -1.99
CA ASN A 161 -5.83 31.22 -1.79
C ASN A 161 -5.38 30.32 -0.61
N SER A 162 -5.58 30.84 0.60
CA SER A 162 -5.22 30.15 1.85
C SER A 162 -5.87 28.78 1.97
N ARG A 163 -7.13 28.62 1.56
CA ARG A 163 -7.85 27.33 1.64
C ARG A 163 -7.21 26.25 0.78
N GLN A 164 -6.77 26.59 -0.43
CA GLN A 164 -6.05 25.64 -1.30
C GLN A 164 -4.66 25.33 -0.75
N LEU A 165 -3.95 26.34 -0.23
CA LEU A 165 -2.64 26.14 0.39
C LEU A 165 -2.72 25.17 1.58
N PHE A 166 -3.66 25.38 2.50
CA PHE A 166 -3.87 24.48 3.66
C PHE A 166 -4.18 23.05 3.24
N ARG A 167 -5.00 22.85 2.20
CA ARG A 167 -5.30 21.51 1.67
C ARG A 167 -4.04 20.80 1.15
N LEU A 168 -3.20 21.50 0.39
CA LEU A 168 -1.94 20.96 -0.12
C LEU A 168 -0.96 20.62 1.01
N VAL A 169 -0.94 21.42 2.09
CA VAL A 169 -0.16 21.13 3.30
C VAL A 169 -0.68 19.86 3.99
N GLU A 170 -1.99 19.68 4.12
CA GLU A 170 -2.56 18.47 4.70
C GLU A 170 -2.33 17.21 3.85
N GLU A 171 -2.35 17.33 2.52
CA GLU A 171 -2.06 16.22 1.59
C GLU A 171 -0.61 15.76 1.67
N THR A 172 0.30 16.70 1.92
CA THR A 172 1.75 16.45 2.01
C THR A 172 2.21 16.12 3.42
N ALA A 173 1.40 16.42 4.44
CA ALA A 173 1.67 16.05 5.81
C ALA A 173 1.75 14.52 5.93
N ILE A 174 2.86 14.04 6.50
CA ILE A 174 3.02 12.63 6.86
C ILE A 174 2.00 12.33 7.96
N ARG A 175 0.85 11.77 7.57
CA ARG A 175 -0.13 11.23 8.51
C ARG A 175 0.52 10.04 9.18
N LYS A 176 1.01 10.23 10.42
CA LYS A 176 1.33 9.09 11.28
C LYS A 176 0.02 8.32 11.44
N PRO A 177 -0.06 7.03 11.06
CA PRO A 177 -1.19 6.23 11.51
C PRO A 177 -1.12 6.28 13.03
N THR A 178 -2.08 6.95 13.66
CA THR A 178 -2.31 6.82 15.09
C THR A 178 -2.62 5.35 15.28
N VAL A 179 -1.62 4.59 15.72
CA VAL A 179 -1.84 3.23 16.20
C VAL A 179 -2.85 3.39 17.33
N ASN A 180 -4.06 2.87 17.13
CA ASN A 180 -5.06 2.85 18.18
C ASN A 180 -4.54 1.92 19.28
N GLU A 181 -3.75 2.48 20.20
CA GLU A 181 -3.27 1.87 21.42
C GLU A 181 -4.38 1.66 22.46
N THR A 182 -5.64 1.89 22.07
CA THR A 182 -6.82 1.70 22.89
C THR A 182 -7.16 0.22 23.01
N LEU A 183 -6.49 -0.44 23.95
CA LEU A 183 -6.88 -1.75 24.46
C LEU A 183 -8.18 -1.60 25.26
N ARG A 184 -9.17 -2.42 24.92
CA ARG A 184 -10.47 -2.47 25.59
C ARG A 184 -10.60 -3.76 26.38
N GLU A 185 -11.18 -3.66 27.57
CA GLU A 185 -11.57 -4.78 28.42
C GLU A 185 -13.09 -4.68 28.66
N ASN A 186 -13.84 -5.70 28.25
CA ASN A 186 -15.30 -5.78 28.41
C ASN A 186 -16.06 -4.53 27.92
N GLY A 187 -15.57 -3.91 26.84
CA GLY A 187 -16.17 -2.70 26.25
C GLY A 187 -15.60 -1.37 26.76
N HIS A 188 -14.88 -1.36 27.89
CA HIS A 188 -14.28 -0.17 28.48
C HIS A 188 -12.81 0.02 28.07
N ILE A 189 -12.37 1.27 27.92
CA ILE A 189 -10.98 1.59 27.56
C ILE A 189 -10.09 1.45 28.79
N ILE A 190 -8.97 0.73 28.65
CA ILE A 190 -7.99 0.59 29.71
C ILE A 190 -7.08 1.82 29.70
N HIS A 191 -7.24 2.70 30.68
CA HIS A 191 -6.43 3.93 30.80
C HIS A 191 -5.09 3.72 31.52
N SER A 192 -4.97 2.69 32.36
CA SER A 192 -3.74 2.46 33.14
C SER A 192 -2.73 1.61 32.37
N GLN A 193 -1.48 2.09 32.29
CA GLN A 193 -0.39 1.40 31.60
C GLN A 193 -0.10 0.02 32.18
N SER A 194 -0.15 -0.12 33.52
CA SER A 194 0.03 -1.43 34.18
C SER A 194 -1.01 -2.44 33.71
N ARG A 195 -2.29 -2.05 33.65
CA ARG A 195 -3.36 -2.95 33.22
C ARG A 195 -3.26 -3.30 31.74
N ARG A 196 -2.77 -2.38 30.90
CA ARG A 196 -2.46 -2.67 29.49
C ARG A 196 -1.41 -3.77 29.36
N LEU A 197 -0.34 -3.70 30.16
CA LEU A 197 0.74 -4.72 30.18
C LEU A 197 0.24 -6.06 30.70
N ASP A 198 -0.55 -6.06 31.78
CA ASP A 198 -1.14 -7.29 32.32
C ASP A 198 -2.07 -7.95 31.31
N ARG A 199 -2.88 -7.16 30.60
CA ARG A 199 -3.79 -7.68 29.58
C ARG A 199 -3.06 -8.25 28.36
N TRP A 200 -1.94 -7.63 27.96
CA TRP A 200 -1.03 -8.21 26.99
C TRP A 200 -0.46 -9.55 27.48
N ALA A 201 -0.02 -9.63 28.73
CA ALA A 201 0.52 -10.85 29.32
C ALA A 201 -0.52 -11.98 29.43
N GLU A 202 -1.77 -11.66 29.78
CA GLU A 202 -2.90 -12.60 29.75
C GLU A 202 -3.17 -13.09 28.33
N HIS A 203 -3.29 -12.18 27.35
CA HIS A 203 -3.50 -12.54 25.95
C HIS A 203 -2.42 -13.50 25.44
N PHE A 204 -1.15 -13.25 25.75
CA PHE A 204 -0.07 -14.14 25.33
C PHE A 204 -0.02 -15.46 26.11
N ARG A 205 -0.33 -15.48 27.41
CA ARG A 205 -0.44 -16.74 28.17
C ARG A 205 -1.49 -17.68 27.58
N ASP A 206 -2.63 -17.14 27.17
CA ASP A 206 -3.70 -17.93 26.55
C ASP A 206 -3.36 -18.40 25.12
N GLN A 207 -2.42 -17.74 24.43
CA GLN A 207 -1.98 -18.10 23.07
C GLN A 207 -0.84 -19.15 23.05
N PHE A 208 -0.09 -19.27 24.15
CA PHE A 208 1.10 -20.14 24.24
C PHE A 208 0.94 -21.37 25.13
N ASN A 209 -0.25 -21.56 25.73
CA ASN A 209 -0.70 -22.86 26.28
C ASN A 209 -1.44 -23.66 25.21
#